data_AF-A0A2K4G3A3-F1
#
_entry.id   AF-A0A2K4G3A3-F1
#
_cell.length_a   1.000
_cell.length_b   1.000
_cell.length_c   1.000
_cell.angle_alpha   90.00
_cell.angle_beta   90.00
_cell.angle_gamma   90.00
#
_symmetry.space_group_name_H-M   'P 1'
#
loop_
_entity.id
_entity.type
_entity.pdbx_description
1 polymer ?
#
loop_
_entity_poly.entity_id
_entity_poly.type
_entity_poly.pdbx_seq_one_letter_code
_entity_poly.pdbx_strand_id
1 'polypeptide(L)' 'MRREIGYWNRDGRELFYYLEFNPHTAEFFLTCEHTPREGAMSIRSVPLSEARGERYYDDAVMIIKEELFKDYRIQAHA' A
#
# COMPACT_ATOMS: atom_id res chain seq x y z
N MET A 1 -9.04 -1.14 6.56
CA MET A 1 -8.21 -2.34 6.22
C MET A 1 -6.78 -1.86 6.02
N ARG A 2 -5.78 -2.58 6.53
CA ARG A 2 -4.36 -2.29 6.27
C ARG A 2 -3.68 -3.55 5.75
N ARG A 3 -2.96 -3.44 4.65
CA ARG A 3 -2.24 -4.56 4.02
C ARG A 3 -0.83 -4.12 3.68
N GLU A 4 0.15 -4.91 4.10
CA GLU A 4 1.53 -4.71 3.68
C GLU A 4 1.67 -5.01 2.18
N ILE A 5 2.40 -4.15 1.48
CA ILE A 5 2.61 -4.27 0.03
C ILE A 5 4.10 -4.35 -0.32
N GLY A 6 4.99 -3.93 0.58
CA GLY A 6 6.42 -3.95 0.30
C GLY A 6 7.29 -3.55 1.47
N TYR A 7 8.55 -3.97 1.38
CA TYR A 7 9.60 -3.66 2.33
C TYR A 7 10.85 -3.28 1.57
N TRP A 8 11.54 -2.26 2.06
CA TRP A 8 12.84 -1.85 1.55
C TRP A 8 13.79 -1.58 2.72
N ASN A 9 15.00 -2.12 2.64
CA ASN A 9 16.04 -1.87 3.61
C ASN A 9 17.34 -1.51 2.91
N ARG A 10 17.98 -0.45 3.40
CA ARG A 10 19.32 -0.07 3.00
C ARG A 10 20.05 0.64 4.13
N ASP A 11 21.27 0.18 4.41
CA ASP A 11 22.19 0.81 5.36
C ASP A 11 21.58 1.05 6.76
N GLY A 12 20.69 0.14 7.20
CA GLY A 12 19.98 0.21 8.48
C GLY A 12 18.79 1.17 8.48
N ARG A 13 18.36 1.67 7.31
CA ARG A 13 17.09 2.36 7.14
C ARG A 13 16.07 1.39 6.57
N GLU A 14 14.99 1.19 7.32
CA GLU A 14 13.91 0.31 6.92
C GLU A 14 12.69 1.15 6.53
N LEU A 15 12.09 0.79 5.40
CA LEU A 15 10.85 1.37 4.89
C LEU A 15 9.83 0.25 4.71
N PHE A 16 8.72 0.34 5.43
CA PHE A 16 7.58 -0.56 5.27
C PHE A 16 6.47 0.18 4.55
N TYR A 17 5.90 -0.43 3.52
CA TYR A 17 4.85 0.14 2.70
C TYR A 17 3.54 -0.62 2.91
N TYR A 18 2.46 0.15 3.06
CA TYR A 18 1.13 -0.36 3.33
C TYR A 18 0.10 0.29 2.40
N LEU A 19 -0.84 -0.53 1.93
CA LEU A 19 -2.10 -0.07 1.39
C LEU A 19 -3.13 -0.02 2.53
N GLU A 20 -3.67 1.16 2.78
CA GLU A 20 -4.67 1.40 3.82
C GLU A 20 -5.98 1.89 3.21
N PHE A 21 -7.10 1.34 3.67
CA PHE A 21 -8.44 1.76 3.28
C PHE A 21 -9.15 2.41 4.45
N ASN A 22 -9.60 3.66 4.26
CA ASN A 22 -10.43 4.40 5.19
C ASN A 22 -11.92 4.17 4.86
N PRO A 23 -12.68 3.44 5.71
CA PRO A 23 -14.08 3.14 5.43
C PRO A 23 -15.00 4.36 5.58
N HIS A 24 -14.57 5.41 6.27
CA HIS A 24 -15.39 6.61 6.48
C HIS A 24 -15.42 7.52 5.24
N THR A 25 -14.32 7.57 4.49
CA THR A 25 -14.19 8.40 3.28
C THR A 25 -14.19 7.57 1.99
N ALA A 26 -14.12 6.25 2.10
CA ALA A 26 -13.94 5.32 0.98
C ALA A 26 -12.65 5.57 0.17
N GLU A 27 -11.63 6.12 0.81
CA GLU A 27 -10.34 6.42 0.18
C GLU A 27 -9.29 5.36 0.52
N PHE A 28 -8.42 5.10 -0.45
CA PHE A 28 -7.20 4.34 -0.26
C PHE A 28 -6.02 5.26 -0.05
N PHE A 29 -5.09 4.83 0.79
CA PHE A 29 -3.85 5.52 1.13
C PHE A 29 -2.67 4.58 0.91
N LEU A 30 -1.57 5.15 0.43
CA LEU A 30 -0.27 4.53 0.44
C LEU A 30 0.50 5.09 1.63
N THR A 31 0.73 4.24 2.63
CA THR A 31 1.40 4.59 3.89
C THR A 31 2.80 4.01 3.90
N CYS A 32 3.79 4.83 4.22
CA CYS A 32 5.19 4.45 4.38
C CYS A 32 5.61 4.71 5.82
N GLU A 33 6.06 3.66 6.51
CA GLU A 33 6.71 3.76 7.81
C GLU A 33 8.20 3.69 7.62
N HIS A 34 8.91 4.70 8.12
CA HIS A 34 10.35 4.82 8.03
C HIS A 34 10.97 4.68 9.41
N THR A 35 11.78 3.64 9.56
CA THR A 35 12.60 3.36 10.73
C THR A 35 14.06 3.62 10.37
N PRO A 36 14.61 4.80 10.71
CA PRO A 36 16.01 5.10 10.45
C PRO A 36 16.92 4.31 11.41
N ARG A 37 18.18 4.12 11.02
CA ARG A 37 19.20 3.49 11.86
C ARG A 37 19.38 4.19 13.21
N GLU A 38 19.29 5.51 13.19
CA GLU A 38 19.38 6.38 14.37
C GLU A 38 18.29 7.46 14.26
N GLY A 39 17.67 7.79 15.40
CA GLY A 39 16.59 8.77 15.47
C GLY A 39 15.19 8.14 15.59
N ALA A 40 14.17 8.99 15.48
CA ALA A 40 12.79 8.58 15.66
C ALA A 40 12.20 8.02 14.35
N MET A 41 11.30 7.03 14.52
CA MET A 41 10.43 6.56 13.45
C MET A 41 9.55 7.71 12.94
N SER A 42 9.25 7.66 11.65
CA SER A 42 8.30 8.59 11.01
C SER A 42 7.36 7.83 10.09
N ILE A 43 6.15 8.34 9.95
CA ILE A 43 5.11 7.75 9.10
C ILE A 43 4.62 8.83 8.14
N ARG A 44 4.48 8.47 6.87
CA ARG A 44 3.84 9.34 5.86
C ARG A 44 2.77 8.55 5.12
N SER A 45 1.59 9.15 5.00
CA SER A 45 0.48 8.61 4.22
C SER A 45 0.10 9.59 3.12
N VAL A 46 -0.18 9.07 1.92
CA VAL A 46 -0.61 9.86 0.76
C VAL A 46 -1.87 9.21 0.18
N PRO A 47 -2.91 9.99 -0.18
CA PRO A 47 -4.05 9.46 -0.92
C PRO A 47 -3.60 8.75 -2.18
N LEU A 48 -4.14 7.57 -2.47
CA LEU A 48 -3.73 6.78 -3.62
C LEU A 48 -4.00 7.51 -4.95
N SER A 49 -5.01 8.40 -4.99
CA SER A 49 -5.27 9.30 -6.13
C SER A 49 -4.09 10.21 -6.48
N GLU A 50 -3.26 10.55 -5.51
CA GLU A 50 -2.12 11.47 -5.64
C GLU A 50 -0.77 10.72 -5.66
N ALA A 51 -0.76 9.42 -5.32
CA ALA A 51 0.44 8.63 -5.09
C ALA A 51 1.07 8.02 -6.37
N ARG A 52 0.74 8.49 -7.58
CA ARG A 52 1.19 7.87 -8.84
C ARG A 52 2.73 7.78 -8.98
N GLY A 53 3.46 8.72 -8.37
CA GLY A 53 4.93 8.73 -8.37
C GLY A 53 5.58 7.94 -7.23
N GLU A 54 4.79 7.36 -6.33
CA GLU A 54 5.29 6.70 -5.14
C GLU A 54 5.71 5.26 -5.42
N ARG A 55 6.66 4.76 -4.65
CA ARG A 55 7.06 3.35 -4.70
C ARG A 55 5.87 2.47 -4.30
N TYR A 56 5.69 1.35 -5.00
CA TYR A 56 4.60 0.38 -4.81
C TYR A 56 3.19 0.90 -5.15
N TYR A 57 3.08 2.02 -5.89
CA TYR A 57 1.80 2.49 -6.42
C TYR A 57 1.10 1.43 -7.29
N ASP A 58 1.82 0.86 -8.27
CA ASP A 58 1.23 -0.11 -9.19
C ASP A 58 0.83 -1.41 -8.47
N ASP A 59 1.61 -1.85 -7.48
CA ASP A 59 1.28 -3.00 -6.64
C ASP A 59 0.01 -2.75 -5.82
N ALA A 60 -0.13 -1.56 -5.22
CA ALA A 60 -1.34 -1.16 -4.51
C ALA A 60 -2.58 -1.18 -5.42
N VAL A 61 -2.45 -0.63 -6.64
CA VAL A 61 -3.53 -0.67 -7.65
C VAL A 61 -3.87 -2.10 -8.05
N MET A 62 -2.86 -2.96 -8.22
CA MET A 62 -3.07 -4.37 -8.54
C MET A 62 -3.86 -5.07 -7.44
N ILE A 63 -3.45 -4.92 -6.18
CA ILE A 63 -4.13 -5.52 -5.02
C ILE A 63 -5.60 -5.09 -4.97
N ILE A 64 -5.90 -3.81 -5.18
CA ILE A 64 -7.29 -3.32 -5.21
C ILE A 64 -8.08 -4.01 -6.32
N LYS A 65 -7.52 -4.08 -7.54
CA LYS A 65 -8.18 -4.76 -8.66
C LYS A 65 -8.43 -6.23 -8.34
N GLU A 66 -7.45 -6.94 -7.78
CA GLU A 66 -7.60 -8.35 -7.45
C GLU A 66 -8.71 -8.61 -6.44
N GLU A 67 -8.83 -7.79 -5.40
CA GLU A 67 -9.92 -7.93 -4.43
C GLU A 67 -11.28 -7.55 -5.02
N LEU A 68 -11.35 -6.53 -5.89
CA LEU A 68 -12.59 -6.15 -6.58
C LEU A 68 -13.10 -7.23 -7.55
N PHE A 69 -12.18 -7.94 -8.22
CA PHE A 69 -12.52 -8.97 -9.20
C PHE A 69 -12.41 -10.40 -8.66
N LYS A 70 -12.28 -10.56 -7.34
CA LYS A 70 -12.09 -11.86 -6.71
C LYS A 70 -13.21 -12.85 -7.04
N ASP A 71 -14.45 -12.37 -7.07
CA ASP A 71 -15.63 -13.20 -7.36
C ASP A 71 -15.83 -13.43 -8.87
N TYR A 72 -15.35 -12.52 -9.72
CA TYR A 72 -15.45 -12.64 -11.18
C TYR A 72 -14.50 -13.70 -11.76
N ARG A 73 -13.44 -14.09 -11.02
CA ARG A 73 -12.56 -15.20 -11.41
C ARG A 73 -13.27 -16.57 -11.41
N ILE A 74 -14.41 -16.71 -10.73
CA ILE A 74 -15.10 -18.00 -10.58
C ILE A 74 -15.98 -18.33 -11.80
N GLN A 75 -16.32 -17.35 -12.66
CA GLN A 75 -17.23 -17.55 -13.80
C GLN A 75 -16.52 -17.82 -15.15
N ALA A 76 -15.19 -17.86 -15.21
CA ALA A 76 -14.47 -18.09 -16.47
C ALA A 76 -14.42 -19.57 -16.92
N HIS A 77 -15.00 -20.49 -16.14
CA HIS A 77 -15.13 -21.90 -16.50
C HIS A 77 -16.49 -22.44 -16.01
N ALA A 78 -17.55 -22.17 -16.77
CA ALA A 78 -18.81 -22.90 -16.73
C ALA A 78 -19.42 -22.96 -18.13
#